data_AF-A0A929IF73-F1
#
_entry.id   AF-A0A929IF73-F1
#
_cell.length_a   1.000
_cell.length_b   1.000
_cell.length_c   1.000
_cell.angle_alpha   90.00
_cell.angle_beta   90.00
_cell.angle_gamma   90.00
#
_symmetry.space_group_name_H-M   'P 1'
#
loop_
_entity.id
_entity.type
_entity.pdbx_description
1 polymer ?
#
loop_
_entity_poly.entity_id
_entity_poly.type
_entity_poly.pdbx_seq_one_letter_code
_entity_poly.pdbx_strand_id
1 'polypeptide(L)'
;MENNSTLCLAPGILIAAPELNDPNFHRSVILMVEHDEKGAFGLVINRPMETTVTELLSPLKIQYTGSSDKRAFLGGPVGQNHICFLHSSKYGWDATINVTDSINLSFSLEGLRELSRAAEEDFYVFVGSSGWGPSQLEAEISKGT
;
A
#
# COMPACT_ATOMS: atom_id res chain seq x y z
N MET A 1 -21.89 -5.38 -30.19
CA MET A 1 -22.08 -4.65 -28.91
C MET A 1 -20.91 -5.08 -28.04
N GLU A 2 -19.79 -4.36 -28.14
CA GLU A 2 -18.63 -4.64 -27.30
C GLU A 2 -18.99 -4.22 -25.87
N ASN A 3 -18.96 -5.20 -24.98
CA ASN A 3 -19.28 -5.04 -23.58
C ASN A 3 -18.15 -4.20 -22.97
N ASN A 4 -18.36 -2.89 -22.85
CA ASN A 4 -17.40 -1.97 -22.23
C ASN A 4 -17.51 -2.11 -20.70
N SER A 5 -17.28 -3.34 -20.21
CA SER A 5 -17.09 -3.60 -18.79
C SER A 5 -15.81 -2.87 -18.39
N THR A 6 -15.95 -1.76 -17.69
CA THR A 6 -14.86 -1.07 -17.01
C THR A 6 -14.11 -2.11 -16.20
N LEU A 7 -12.92 -2.51 -16.67
CA LEU A 7 -12.16 -3.57 -16.03
C LEU A 7 -11.76 -3.08 -14.65
N CYS A 8 -12.24 -3.74 -13.59
CA CYS A 8 -11.71 -3.49 -12.25
C CYS A 8 -10.23 -3.87 -12.27
N LEU A 9 -9.36 -2.94 -11.86
CA LEU A 9 -7.90 -3.11 -11.87
C LEU A 9 -7.38 -3.62 -10.52
N ALA A 10 -8.27 -3.80 -9.55
CA ALA A 10 -7.97 -4.31 -8.23
C ALA A 10 -8.51 -5.75 -8.06
N PRO A 11 -7.75 -6.64 -7.39
CA PRO A 11 -6.33 -6.49 -7.08
C PRO A 11 -5.48 -6.54 -8.37
N GLY A 12 -4.38 -5.78 -8.41
CA GLY A 12 -3.52 -5.73 -9.58
C GLY A 12 -2.20 -5.01 -9.32
N ILE A 13 -1.30 -5.04 -10.30
CA ILE A 13 -0.03 -4.32 -10.25
C ILE A 13 0.02 -3.30 -11.37
N LEU A 14 0.27 -2.03 -11.03
CA LEU A 14 0.66 -1.00 -11.99
C LEU A 14 2.17 -0.84 -11.97
N ILE A 15 2.76 -0.74 -13.16
CA ILE A 15 4.19 -0.50 -13.34
C ILE A 15 4.31 0.83 -14.06
N ALA A 16 4.98 1.78 -13.43
CA ALA A 16 5.21 3.09 -14.02
C ALA A 16 5.97 2.95 -15.35
N ALA A 17 5.49 3.63 -16.39
CA ALA A 17 6.20 3.74 -17.65
C ALA A 17 7.59 4.37 -17.42
N PRO A 18 8.64 3.95 -18.17
CA PRO A 18 9.97 4.52 -18.02
C PRO A 18 10.03 6.05 -18.18
N GLU A 19 9.13 6.60 -19.01
CA GLU A 19 9.03 8.02 -19.33
C GLU A 19 8.26 8.83 -18.27
N LEU A 20 7.60 8.18 -17.30
CA LEU A 20 6.91 8.86 -16.23
C LEU A 20 7.91 9.55 -15.30
N ASN A 21 7.87 10.88 -15.30
CA ASN A 21 8.81 11.74 -14.56
C ASN A 21 8.20 12.33 -13.28
N ASP A 22 6.97 11.94 -12.90
CA ASP A 22 6.43 12.32 -11.59
C ASP A 22 7.34 11.73 -10.50
N PRO A 23 7.95 12.54 -9.61
CA PRO A 23 8.83 12.03 -8.57
C PRO A 23 8.15 11.04 -7.62
N ASN A 24 6.82 11.11 -7.45
CA ASN A 24 6.05 10.19 -6.61
C ASN A 24 5.90 8.81 -7.23
N PHE A 25 5.98 8.70 -8.57
CA PHE A 25 5.68 7.47 -9.30
C PHE A 25 6.77 7.02 -10.28
N HIS A 26 7.83 7.79 -10.47
CA HIS A 26 8.97 7.38 -11.29
C HIS A 26 9.51 6.02 -10.83
N ARG A 27 9.54 5.04 -11.75
CA ARG A 27 9.96 3.65 -11.51
C ARG A 27 9.21 2.97 -10.36
N SER A 28 7.98 3.38 -10.07
CA SER A 28 7.17 2.74 -9.05
C SER A 28 6.55 1.44 -9.55
N VAL A 29 6.35 0.52 -8.61
CA VAL A 29 5.45 -0.62 -8.73
C VAL A 29 4.37 -0.40 -7.69
N ILE A 30 3.11 -0.35 -8.12
CA ILE A 30 1.97 -0.04 -7.27
C ILE A 30 1.09 -1.28 -7.17
N LEU A 31 0.80 -1.71 -5.95
CA LEU A 31 -0.26 -2.67 -5.65
C LEU A 31 -1.59 -1.93 -5.62
N MET A 32 -2.50 -2.27 -6.55
CA MET A 32 -3.88 -1.80 -6.55
C MET A 32 -4.68 -2.58 -5.53
N VAL A 33 -5.34 -1.85 -4.64
CA VAL A 33 -6.12 -2.40 -3.52
C VAL A 33 -7.62 -2.21 -3.76
N GLU A 34 -8.03 -1.05 -4.27
CA GLU A 34 -9.41 -0.79 -4.69
C GLU A 34 -9.45 -0.08 -6.05
N HIS A 35 -10.46 -0.38 -6.86
CA HIS A 35 -10.77 0.33 -8.09
C HIS A 35 -12.28 0.24 -8.36
N ASP A 36 -12.99 1.37 -8.28
CA ASP A 36 -14.41 1.46 -8.58
C ASP A 36 -14.74 2.82 -9.22
N GLU A 37 -16.04 3.08 -9.46
CA GLU A 37 -16.51 4.34 -10.07
C GLU A 37 -16.18 5.59 -9.25
N LYS A 38 -15.86 5.45 -7.96
CA LYS A 38 -15.47 6.56 -7.07
C LYS A 38 -13.98 6.85 -7.12
N GLY A 39 -13.18 5.96 -7.70
CA GLY A 39 -11.75 6.15 -7.88
C GLY A 39 -10.94 4.87 -7.65
N ALA A 40 -9.65 5.06 -7.40
CA ALA A 40 -8.73 3.96 -7.16
C ALA A 40 -7.81 4.24 -5.96
N PHE A 41 -7.36 3.18 -5.32
CA PHE A 41 -6.47 3.24 -4.17
C PHE A 41 -5.41 2.13 -4.26
N GLY A 42 -4.17 2.48 -3.93
CA GLY A 42 -3.05 1.55 -4.00
C GLY A 42 -1.84 1.99 -3.20
N LEU A 43 -0.82 1.13 -3.18
CA LEU A 43 0.43 1.33 -2.44
C LEU A 43 1.62 1.15 -3.36
N VAL A 44 2.55 2.10 -3.36
CA VAL A 44 3.88 1.87 -3.93
C VAL A 44 4.62 0.86 -3.06
N ILE A 45 4.94 -0.31 -3.63
CA ILE A 45 5.53 -1.44 -2.89
C ILE A 45 7.05 -1.56 -3.03
N ASN A 46 7.67 -0.76 -3.88
CA ASN A 46 9.10 -0.84 -4.19
C ASN A 46 9.91 0.40 -3.76
N ARG A 47 9.41 1.16 -2.78
CA ARG A 47 10.09 2.35 -2.24
C ARG A 47 10.39 2.20 -0.75
N PRO A 48 11.46 1.47 -0.37
CA PRO A 48 11.91 1.44 1.01
C PRO A 48 12.37 2.83 1.44
N MET A 49 12.11 3.17 2.69
CA MET A 49 12.57 4.40 3.33
C MET A 49 13.88 4.14 4.08
N GLU A 50 14.63 5.20 4.37
CA GLU A 50 15.73 5.13 5.34
C GLU A 50 15.21 4.89 6.77
N THR A 51 13.94 5.20 7.06
CA THR A 51 13.33 4.91 8.36
C THR A 51 13.06 3.41 8.51
N THR A 52 13.57 2.83 9.60
CA THR A 52 13.25 1.44 9.99
C THR A 52 11.85 1.33 10.60
N VAL A 53 11.29 0.12 10.64
CA VAL A 53 10.02 -0.16 11.32
C VAL A 53 10.12 0.20 12.81
N THR A 54 11.24 -0.12 13.47
CA THR A 54 11.48 0.24 14.88
C THR A 54 11.39 1.75 15.11
N GLU A 55 12.08 2.54 14.27
CA GLU A 55 12.08 4.00 14.37
C GLU A 55 10.69 4.58 14.09
N LEU A 56 9.98 4.05 13.08
CA LEU A 56 8.64 4.51 12.71
C LEU A 56 7.61 4.23 13.82
N LEU A 57 7.73 3.11 14.52
CA LEU A 57 6.78 2.67 15.55
C LEU A 57 7.09 3.23 16.95
N SER A 58 8.31 3.70 17.18
CA SER A 58 8.76 4.24 18.48
C SER A 58 7.87 5.39 19.00
N PRO A 59 7.50 6.42 18.21
CA PRO A 59 6.58 7.48 18.65
C PRO A 59 5.20 6.98 19.07
N LEU A 60 4.76 5.85 18.51
CA LEU A 60 3.47 5.21 18.83
C LEU A 60 3.54 4.33 20.08
N LYS A 61 4.73 4.23 20.71
CA LYS A 61 5.02 3.34 21.84
C LYS A 61 4.72 1.88 21.52
N ILE A 62 4.92 1.48 20.27
CA ILE A 62 4.79 0.10 19.82
C ILE A 62 6.18 -0.52 19.79
N GLN A 63 6.35 -1.60 20.54
CA GLN A 63 7.57 -2.38 20.52
C GLN A 63 7.57 -3.31 19.31
N TYR A 64 8.63 -3.24 18.50
CA TYR A 64 8.89 -4.17 17.41
C TYR A 64 9.97 -5.17 17.83
N THR A 65 9.67 -6.46 17.70
CA THR A 65 10.55 -7.56 18.13
C THR A 65 11.24 -8.29 16.97
N GLY A 66 10.93 -7.91 15.72
CA GLY A 66 11.62 -8.44 14.54
C GLY A 66 12.96 -7.74 14.26
N SER A 67 13.49 -7.94 13.06
CA SER A 67 14.82 -7.44 12.71
C SER A 67 14.91 -5.92 12.72
N SER A 68 15.92 -5.37 13.42
CA SER A 68 16.09 -3.92 13.60
C SER A 68 16.38 -3.16 12.30
N ASP A 69 16.84 -3.84 11.26
CA ASP A 69 17.14 -3.27 9.94
C ASP A 69 15.94 -3.29 8.98
N LYS A 70 14.81 -3.89 9.35
CA LYS A 70 13.60 -3.93 8.52
C LYS A 70 13.13 -2.50 8.22
N ARG A 71 13.11 -2.13 6.95
CA ARG A 71 12.71 -0.80 6.48
C ARG A 71 11.19 -0.69 6.38
N ALA A 72 10.69 0.51 6.69
CA ALA A 72 9.34 0.91 6.29
C ALA A 72 9.35 1.34 4.81
N PHE A 73 8.18 1.46 4.22
CA PHE A 73 8.00 1.80 2.81
C PHE A 73 7.20 3.09 2.66
N LEU A 74 7.49 3.86 1.61
CA LEU A 74 6.65 4.98 1.21
C LEU A 74 5.57 4.48 0.25
N GLY A 75 4.32 4.39 0.72
CA GLY A 75 3.18 3.88 -0.05
C GLY A 75 2.60 4.87 -1.05
N GLY A 76 2.94 6.16 -0.94
CA GLY A 76 2.59 7.19 -1.91
C GLY A 76 2.50 8.60 -1.31
N PRO A 77 2.09 9.59 -2.10
CA PRO A 77 2.07 11.00 -1.68
C PRO A 77 0.90 11.36 -0.75
N VAL A 78 -0.17 10.55 -0.72
CA VAL A 78 -1.39 10.87 0.01
C VAL A 78 -1.28 10.39 1.46
N GLY A 79 -1.59 11.27 2.41
CA GLY A 79 -1.72 10.87 3.82
C GLY A 79 -0.41 10.39 4.44
N GLN A 80 0.73 11.03 4.14
CA GLN A 80 2.07 10.68 4.67
C GLN A 80 2.20 10.77 6.21
N ASN A 81 1.15 11.17 6.92
CA ASN A 81 1.06 11.12 8.38
C ASN A 81 0.35 9.85 8.89
N HIS A 82 -0.14 9.00 7.99
CA HIS A 82 -0.85 7.76 8.30
C HIS A 82 0.00 6.54 7.94
N ILE A 83 -0.14 5.51 8.77
CA ILE A 83 0.52 4.23 8.60
C ILE A 83 -0.53 3.19 8.24
N CYS A 84 -0.18 2.32 7.31
CA CYS A 84 -0.91 1.10 7.03
C CYS A 84 0.09 -0.06 6.89
N PHE A 85 -0.40 -1.29 6.88
CA PHE A 85 0.47 -2.45 6.76
C PHE A 85 -0.18 -3.58 5.96
N LEU A 86 0.60 -4.16 5.05
CA LEU A 86 0.24 -5.40 4.38
C LEU A 86 0.65 -6.57 5.25
N HIS A 87 -0.19 -7.60 5.34
CA HIS A 87 0.07 -8.80 6.11
C HIS A 87 -0.66 -10.00 5.51
N SER A 88 -0.30 -11.20 6.00
CA SER A 88 -0.99 -12.44 5.63
C SER A 88 -2.49 -12.39 5.94
N SER A 89 -3.31 -12.98 5.06
CA SER A 89 -4.77 -13.13 5.24
C SER A 89 -5.21 -13.99 6.43
N LYS A 90 -4.26 -14.61 7.15
CA LYS A 90 -4.50 -15.32 8.42
C LYS A 90 -4.98 -14.40 9.55
N TYR A 91 -4.74 -13.10 9.42
CA TYR A 91 -5.12 -12.09 10.41
C TYR A 91 -6.18 -11.14 9.83
N GLY A 92 -6.98 -10.54 10.72
CA GLY A 92 -7.95 -9.53 10.37
C GLY A 92 -8.43 -8.76 11.60
N TRP A 93 -8.71 -7.48 11.39
CA TRP A 93 -9.23 -6.52 12.37
C TRP A 93 -10.30 -5.63 11.70
N ASP A 94 -11.05 -4.83 12.46
CA ASP A 94 -12.09 -3.93 11.92
C ASP A 94 -11.55 -3.00 10.81
N ALA A 95 -10.30 -2.58 10.97
CA ALA A 95 -9.43 -1.82 10.06
C ALA A 95 -8.95 -2.48 8.76
N THR A 96 -9.52 -3.59 8.27
CA THR A 96 -8.87 -4.47 7.28
C THR A 96 -9.60 -4.53 5.94
N ILE A 97 -8.85 -4.35 4.85
CA ILE A 97 -9.28 -4.58 3.47
C ILE A 97 -8.65 -5.88 2.99
N ASN A 98 -9.48 -6.80 2.48
CA ASN A 98 -8.97 -7.99 1.79
C ASN A 98 -8.51 -7.60 0.39
N VAL A 99 -7.22 -7.82 0.09
CA VAL A 99 -6.64 -7.49 -1.22
C VAL A 99 -6.64 -8.73 -2.12
N THR A 100 -6.15 -9.84 -1.60
CA THR A 100 -6.18 -11.16 -2.27
C THR A 100 -6.48 -12.25 -1.24
N ASP A 101 -6.59 -13.51 -1.69
CA ASP A 101 -6.74 -14.67 -0.79
C ASP A 101 -5.58 -14.81 0.22
N SER A 102 -4.43 -14.18 -0.03
CA SER A 102 -3.21 -14.29 0.79
C SER A 102 -2.75 -12.99 1.44
N ILE A 103 -3.26 -11.84 0.97
CA ILE A 103 -2.79 -10.51 1.36
C ILE A 103 -3.96 -9.66 1.84
N ASN A 104 -3.81 -9.12 3.04
CA ASN A 104 -4.70 -8.12 3.62
C ASN A 104 -3.94 -6.81 3.82
N LEU A 105 -4.66 -5.69 3.73
CA LEU A 105 -4.17 -4.37 4.11
C LEU A 105 -4.92 -3.91 5.35
N SER A 106 -4.19 -3.46 6.36
CA SER A 106 -4.79 -2.99 7.61
C SER A 106 -4.35 -1.58 8.00
N PHE A 107 -5.26 -0.88 8.66
CA PHE A 107 -5.05 0.44 9.28
C PHE A 107 -5.20 0.38 10.82
N SER A 108 -5.35 -0.82 11.38
CA SER A 108 -5.57 -1.04 12.82
C SER A 108 -4.28 -0.87 13.62
N LEU A 109 -4.28 0.09 14.55
CA LEU A 109 -3.16 0.27 15.50
C LEU A 109 -2.98 -0.95 16.41
N GLU A 110 -4.07 -1.63 16.77
CA GLU A 110 -4.01 -2.84 17.60
C GLU A 110 -3.42 -4.01 16.81
N GLY A 111 -3.84 -4.19 15.56
CA GLY A 111 -3.26 -5.22 14.69
C GLY A 111 -1.78 -4.99 14.43
N LEU A 112 -1.38 -3.74 14.22
CA LEU A 112 0.03 -3.37 14.07
C LEU A 112 0.83 -3.69 15.33
N ARG A 113 0.29 -3.44 16.54
CA ARG A 113 0.91 -3.82 17.81
C ARG A 113 1.07 -5.32 17.97
N GLU A 114 0.06 -6.08 17.59
CA GLU A 114 0.04 -7.53 17.67
C GLU A 114 1.12 -8.14 16.78
N LEU A 115 1.12 -7.81 15.48
CA LEU A 115 2.12 -8.31 14.53
C LEU A 115 3.53 -7.85 14.88
N SER A 116 3.69 -6.62 15.37
CA SER A 116 5.00 -6.11 15.77
C SER A 116 5.64 -6.88 16.91
N ARG A 117 4.84 -7.48 17.80
CA ARG A 117 5.31 -8.29 18.94
C ARG A 117 5.52 -9.76 18.60
N ALA A 118 4.72 -10.29 17.68
CA ALA A 118 4.85 -11.65 17.19
C ALA A 118 6.15 -11.89 16.41
N ALA A 119 6.90 -10.82 16.09
CA ALA A 119 8.11 -10.85 15.25
C ALA A 119 7.85 -11.48 13.87
N GLU A 120 6.62 -11.40 13.38
CA GLU A 120 6.26 -11.94 12.07
C GLU A 120 7.08 -11.22 10.98
N GLU A 121 7.78 -11.98 10.15
CA GLU A 121 8.52 -11.39 9.03
C GLU A 121 7.58 -11.02 7.88
N ASP A 122 6.39 -11.64 7.82
CA ASP A 122 5.41 -11.57 6.74
C ASP A 122 4.45 -10.35 6.81
N PHE A 123 4.94 -9.20 7.27
CA PHE A 123 4.20 -7.93 7.16
C PHE A 123 5.08 -6.76 6.73
N TYR A 124 4.51 -5.82 5.99
CA TYR A 124 5.21 -4.65 5.47
C TYR A 124 4.49 -3.39 5.94
N VAL A 125 5.23 -2.42 6.49
CA VAL A 125 4.67 -1.18 7.02
C VAL A 125 4.89 -0.06 6.00
N PHE A 126 3.83 0.67 5.72
CA PHE A 126 3.81 1.75 4.74
C PHE A 126 3.41 3.06 5.40
N VAL A 127 4.03 4.14 4.94
CA VAL A 127 3.63 5.53 5.23
C VAL A 127 2.97 6.10 3.99
N GLY A 128 1.77 6.66 4.15
CA GLY A 128 0.99 7.19 3.05
C GLY A 128 0.53 6.13 2.04
N SER A 129 -0.12 6.61 0.99
CA SER A 129 -0.74 5.79 -0.05
C SER A 129 -0.85 6.56 -1.36
N SER A 130 -1.28 5.85 -2.40
CA SER A 130 -1.56 6.40 -3.72
C SER A 130 -3.06 6.33 -3.98
N GLY A 131 -3.63 7.43 -4.46
CA GLY A 131 -5.07 7.54 -4.69
C GLY A 131 -5.37 8.30 -5.97
N TRP A 132 -6.42 7.85 -6.65
CA TRP A 132 -6.92 8.43 -7.88
C TRP A 132 -8.39 8.79 -7.69
N GLY A 133 -8.77 9.97 -8.18
CA GLY A 133 -10.17 10.35 -8.27
C GLY A 133 -10.94 9.54 -9.32
N PRO A 134 -12.26 9.73 -9.42
CA PRO A 134 -13.10 9.08 -10.42
C PRO A 134 -12.52 9.23 -11.84
N SER A 135 -12.40 8.12 -12.57
CA SER A 135 -11.86 8.05 -13.95
C SER A 135 -10.42 8.55 -14.15
N GLN A 136 -9.72 8.96 -13.09
CA GLN A 136 -8.37 9.53 -13.23
C GLN A 136 -7.36 8.46 -13.64
N LEU A 137 -7.44 7.27 -13.03
CA LEU A 137 -6.52 6.17 -13.32
C LEU A 137 -6.61 5.71 -14.78
N GLU A 138 -7.82 5.55 -15.31
CA GLU A 138 -8.04 5.16 -16.70
C GLU A 138 -7.56 6.23 -17.67
N ALA A 139 -7.73 7.51 -17.33
CA ALA A 139 -7.22 8.61 -18.12
C ALA A 139 -5.68 8.65 -18.15
N GLU A 140 -5.02 8.30 -17.04
CA GLU A 140 -3.57 8.19 -16.93
C GLU A 140 -3.03 6.99 -17.74
N ILE A 141 -3.64 5.81 -17.57
CA ILE A 141 -3.31 4.60 -18.34
C ILE A 141 -3.46 4.85 -19.85
N SER A 142 -4.55 5.48 -20.27
CA SER A 142 -4.80 5.80 -21.68
C SER A 142 -3.75 6.75 -22.27
N LYS A 143 -3.08 7.55 -21.45
CA LYS A 143 -2.00 8.46 -21.85
C LYS A 143 -0.61 7.83 -21.72
N GLY A 144 -0.51 6.65 -21.11
CA GLY A 144 0.76 6.01 -20.78
C GLY A 144 1.53 6.76 -19.69
N THR A 145 0.82 7.45 -18.80
CA THR A 145 1.37 8.18 -17.66
C THR A 145 0.99 7.51 -16.36
#